data_AF-A0A952D507-F1
#
_entry.id   AF-A0A952D507-F1
#
_cell.length_a   1.000
_cell.length_b   1.000
_cell.length_c   1.000
_cell.angle_alpha   90.00
_cell.angle_beta   90.00
_cell.angle_gamma   90.00
#
_symmetry.space_group_name_H-M   'P 1'
#
loop_
_entity.id
_entity.type
_entity.pdbx_description
1 polymer ?
#
loop_
_entity_poly.entity_id
_entity_poly.type
_entity_poly.pdbx_seq_one_letter_code
_entity_poly.pdbx_strand_id
1 'polypeptide(L)'
;VYGDQWITLEVMVPQGSNSGIYVQGEYEVQVLDSFGKDANPGPGDMGALYGAQPPKNPKYKAPGEWNTVDIRFQAPRFDAGGKKVENAKFIRVELNGGVIHENVEMKSQTPGGVDGKEKAMGPLMFQGNHGPVAFRNIRIRPLPAR
;
A
#
# COMPACT_ATOMS: atom_id res chain seq x y z
N VAL A 1 -7.65 10.00 -10.75
CA VAL A 1 -6.69 10.38 -9.69
C VAL A 1 -7.46 10.65 -8.41
N TYR A 2 -6.86 10.40 -7.25
CA TYR A 2 -7.49 10.39 -5.94
C TYR A 2 -6.64 11.14 -4.91
N GLY A 3 -7.29 11.79 -3.95
CA GLY A 3 -6.66 12.45 -2.81
C GLY A 3 -6.68 11.53 -1.60
N ASP A 4 -7.31 11.99 -0.51
CA ASP A 4 -7.62 11.12 0.62
C ASP A 4 -8.57 10.02 0.16
N GLN A 5 -8.19 8.78 0.42
CA GLN A 5 -8.87 7.63 -0.17
C GLN A 5 -8.91 6.45 0.78
N TRP A 6 -10.02 5.73 0.69
CA TRP A 6 -10.18 4.41 1.23
C TRP A 6 -10.24 3.41 0.08
N ILE A 7 -9.24 2.54 0.02
CA ILE A 7 -9.07 1.51 -0.99
C ILE A 7 -9.36 0.16 -0.33
N THR A 8 -10.19 -0.66 -0.97
CA THR A 8 -10.36 -2.07 -0.61
C THR A 8 -10.17 -2.91 -1.85
N LEU A 9 -9.42 -3.99 -1.74
CA LEU A 9 -9.20 -4.92 -2.85
C LEU A 9 -8.88 -6.32 -2.34
N GLU A 10 -8.88 -7.28 -3.26
CA GLU A 10 -8.33 -8.60 -3.03
C GLU A 10 -7.19 -8.88 -4.02
N VAL A 11 -6.16 -9.57 -3.54
CA VAL A 11 -4.99 -9.95 -4.32
C VAL A 11 -4.64 -11.41 -4.10
N MET A 12 -4.38 -12.13 -5.20
CA MET A 12 -3.85 -13.49 -5.19
C MET A 12 -2.40 -13.44 -5.66
N VAL A 13 -1.50 -14.01 -4.85
CA VAL A 13 -0.06 -14.04 -5.11
C VAL A 13 0.37 -15.50 -5.31
N PRO A 14 0.70 -15.93 -6.54
CA PRO A 14 1.36 -17.19 -6.82
C PRO A 14 2.75 -17.29 -6.21
N GLN A 15 3.26 -18.52 -6.09
CA GLN A 15 4.53 -18.78 -5.42
C GLN A 15 5.68 -18.00 -6.08
N GLY A 16 6.50 -17.34 -5.26
CA GLY A 16 7.65 -16.55 -5.70
C GLY A 16 7.32 -15.30 -6.52
N SER A 17 6.05 -14.90 -6.62
CA SER A 17 5.64 -13.71 -7.38
C SER A 17 5.70 -12.43 -6.53
N ASN A 18 5.87 -11.30 -7.20
CA ASN A 18 5.98 -9.97 -6.61
C ASN A 18 5.17 -8.94 -7.43
N SER A 19 4.57 -7.99 -6.74
CA SER A 19 3.87 -6.82 -7.26
C SER A 19 3.88 -5.73 -6.17
N GLY A 20 3.10 -4.67 -6.34
CA GLY A 20 2.99 -3.60 -5.36
C GLY A 20 1.73 -2.79 -5.60
N ILE A 21 1.10 -2.33 -4.51
CA ILE A 21 -0.06 -1.43 -4.57
C ILE A 21 0.44 -0.02 -4.29
N TYR A 22 0.63 0.77 -5.34
CA TYR A 22 1.12 2.14 -5.26
C TYR A 22 -0.05 3.10 -5.09
N VAL A 23 -0.22 3.60 -3.86
CA VAL A 23 -1.18 4.64 -3.50
C VAL A 23 -0.64 5.99 -3.98
N GLN A 24 -1.48 6.76 -4.67
CA GLN A 24 -1.09 7.97 -5.40
C GLN A 24 0.00 7.78 -6.46
N GLY A 25 0.31 6.54 -6.83
CA GLY A 25 1.41 6.20 -7.72
C GLY A 25 2.80 6.29 -7.08
N GLU A 26 2.90 6.62 -5.80
CA GLU A 26 4.18 6.98 -5.15
C GLU A 26 4.42 6.28 -3.81
N TYR A 27 3.39 5.70 -3.18
CA TYR A 27 3.52 5.04 -1.88
C TYR A 27 3.12 3.57 -1.98
N GLU A 28 4.10 2.68 -1.94
CA GLU A 28 3.92 1.24 -2.12
C GLU A 28 3.52 0.53 -0.82
N VAL A 29 2.35 -0.11 -0.86
CA VAL A 29 2.03 -1.26 -0.01
C VAL A 29 2.45 -2.52 -0.75
N GLN A 30 3.44 -3.21 -0.20
CA GLN A 30 4.12 -4.31 -0.87
C GLN A 30 3.20 -5.51 -1.13
N VAL A 31 3.38 -6.19 -2.27
CA VAL A 31 2.73 -7.47 -2.58
C VAL A 31 3.80 -8.50 -2.92
N LEU A 32 3.99 -9.49 -2.05
CA LEU A 32 5.01 -10.52 -2.24
C LEU A 32 4.48 -11.87 -1.74
N ASP A 33 4.97 -12.96 -2.30
CA ASP A 33 4.86 -14.26 -1.65
C ASP A 33 5.72 -14.29 -0.38
N SER A 34 5.10 -13.95 0.75
CA SER A 34 5.71 -13.93 2.08
C SER A 34 5.19 -15.05 2.99
N PHE A 35 4.52 -16.06 2.44
CA PHE A 35 3.95 -17.15 3.24
C PHE A 35 5.02 -17.82 4.11
N GLY A 36 4.72 -18.00 5.40
CA GLY A 36 5.64 -18.59 6.39
C GLY A 36 6.61 -17.60 7.05
N LYS A 37 6.54 -16.30 6.73
CA LYS A 37 7.36 -15.25 7.37
C LYS A 37 6.63 -14.45 8.45
N ASP A 38 5.46 -14.92 8.89
CA ASP A 38 4.56 -14.21 9.82
C ASP A 38 5.26 -13.80 11.12
N ALA A 39 6.19 -14.62 11.62
CA ALA A 39 6.91 -14.39 12.88
C ALA A 39 7.96 -13.28 12.80
N ASN A 40 8.52 -12.99 11.62
CA ASN A 40 9.58 -11.98 11.45
C ASN A 40 9.54 -11.35 10.04
N PRO A 41 8.51 -10.56 9.72
CA PRO A 41 8.40 -9.92 8.42
C PRO A 41 9.37 -8.74 8.29
N GLY A 42 9.93 -8.58 7.09
CA GLY A 42 10.82 -7.47 6.75
C GLY A 42 10.12 -6.30 6.04
N PRO A 43 10.85 -5.20 5.76
CA PRO A 43 10.33 -4.02 5.08
C PRO A 43 10.05 -4.24 3.57
N GLY A 44 10.25 -5.45 3.07
CA GLY A 44 9.94 -5.87 1.69
C GLY A 44 8.99 -7.05 1.61
N ASP A 45 8.41 -7.49 2.73
CA ASP A 45 7.40 -8.56 2.76
C ASP A 45 5.98 -8.00 2.57
N MET A 46 5.02 -8.87 2.23
CA MET A 46 3.64 -8.50 1.89
C MET A 46 3.00 -7.58 2.94
N GLY A 47 2.41 -6.47 2.48
CA GLY A 47 1.81 -5.47 3.34
C GLY A 47 2.79 -4.49 3.98
N ALA A 48 4.11 -4.64 3.80
CA ALA A 48 5.06 -3.60 4.21
C ALA A 48 4.75 -2.27 3.51
N LEU A 49 5.02 -1.16 4.21
CA LEU A 49 5.23 0.12 3.54
C LEU A 49 6.65 0.08 3.00
N TYR A 50 6.80 -0.15 1.69
CA TYR A 50 8.04 -0.70 1.13
C TYR A 50 9.28 0.14 1.47
N GLY A 51 10.27 -0.50 2.07
CA GLY A 51 11.53 0.14 2.52
C GLY A 51 11.40 1.05 3.74
N ALA A 52 10.18 1.35 4.20
CA ALA A 52 9.92 2.26 5.31
C ALA A 52 9.56 1.52 6.61
N GLN A 53 8.60 0.60 6.58
CA GLN A 53 8.13 -0.08 7.78
C GLN A 53 7.60 -1.50 7.49
N PRO A 54 8.09 -2.54 8.19
CA PRO A 54 7.53 -3.88 8.07
C PRO A 54 6.09 -3.96 8.62
N PRO A 55 5.24 -4.87 8.11
CA PRO A 55 3.89 -5.06 8.62
C PRO A 55 3.93 -5.63 10.05
N LYS A 56 3.02 -5.18 10.90
CA LYS A 56 2.90 -5.70 12.28
C LYS A 56 1.98 -6.92 12.33
N ASN A 57 2.49 -8.05 12.80
CA ASN A 57 1.73 -9.30 13.00
C ASN A 57 0.87 -9.69 11.78
N PRO A 58 1.46 -9.77 10.57
CA PRO A 58 0.72 -10.15 9.38
C PRO A 58 0.17 -11.58 9.51
N LYS A 59 -0.90 -11.86 8.77
CA LYS A 59 -1.48 -13.20 8.63
C LYS A 59 -1.41 -13.58 7.17
N TYR A 60 -0.27 -14.12 6.74
CA TYR A 60 -0.05 -14.49 5.36
C TYR A 60 -0.84 -15.75 5.02
N LYS A 61 -1.33 -15.79 3.79
CA LYS A 61 -1.99 -16.96 3.22
C LYS A 61 -1.05 -17.70 2.28
N ALA A 62 -1.33 -18.97 2.06
CA ALA A 62 -0.54 -19.78 1.14
C ALA A 62 -0.59 -19.21 -0.30
N PRO A 63 0.44 -19.45 -1.12
CA PRO A 63 0.43 -18.99 -2.51
C PRO A 63 -0.80 -19.48 -3.28
N GLY A 64 -1.39 -18.59 -4.10
CA GLY A 64 -2.63 -18.88 -4.83
C GLY A 64 -3.92 -18.68 -4.03
N GLU A 65 -3.84 -18.33 -2.74
CA GLU A 65 -5.01 -17.90 -1.98
C GLU A 65 -5.28 -16.39 -2.11
N TRP A 66 -6.55 -16.00 -2.01
CA TRP A 66 -6.96 -14.60 -2.03
C TRP A 66 -6.73 -13.92 -0.68
N ASN A 67 -6.01 -12.80 -0.71
CA ASN A 67 -5.76 -11.93 0.42
C ASN A 67 -6.62 -10.67 0.32
N THR A 68 -7.26 -10.26 1.41
CA THR A 68 -8.00 -8.99 1.46
C THR A 68 -7.07 -7.88 1.95
N VAL A 69 -7.09 -6.73 1.28
CA VAL A 69 -6.32 -5.54 1.64
C VAL A 69 -7.27 -4.35 1.79
N ASP A 70 -7.18 -3.65 2.92
CA ASP A 70 -7.92 -2.41 3.21
C ASP A 70 -6.90 -1.32 3.55
N ILE A 71 -6.95 -0.19 2.84
CA ILE A 71 -6.02 0.92 3.00
C ILE A 71 -6.83 2.21 3.19
N ARG A 72 -6.63 2.87 4.34
CA ARG A 72 -7.11 4.22 4.61
C ARG A 72 -5.94 5.17 4.57
N PHE A 73 -5.93 6.04 3.57
CA PHE A 73 -4.81 6.88 3.23
C PHE A 73 -5.20 8.36 3.21
N GLN A 74 -4.39 9.17 3.89
CA GLN A 74 -4.40 10.62 3.79
C GLN A 74 -3.33 11.06 2.81
N ALA A 75 -3.71 11.84 1.82
CA ALA A 75 -2.79 12.41 0.85
C ALA A 75 -1.93 13.52 1.47
N PRO A 76 -0.69 13.72 0.96
CA PRO A 76 0.12 14.86 1.37
C PRO A 76 -0.58 16.17 1.00
N ARG A 77 -0.31 17.23 1.77
CA ARG A 77 -0.87 18.56 1.55
C ARG A 77 0.21 19.51 1.08
N PHE A 78 -0.20 20.46 0.24
CA PHE A 78 0.67 21.47 -0.33
C PHE A 78 0.01 22.85 -0.16
N ASP A 79 0.81 23.88 0.06
CA ASP A 79 0.33 25.26 0.03
C ASP A 79 0.11 25.75 -1.41
N ALA A 80 -0.38 26.99 -1.55
CA ALA A 80 -0.61 27.61 -2.86
C ALA A 80 0.68 27.82 -3.68
N GLY A 81 1.84 27.80 -3.03
CA GLY A 81 3.16 27.87 -3.67
C GLY A 81 3.71 26.49 -4.08
N GLY A 82 2.97 25.41 -3.81
CA GLY A 82 3.39 24.04 -4.14
C GLY A 82 4.40 23.46 -3.15
N LYS A 83 4.62 24.08 -1.99
CA LYS A 83 5.46 23.51 -0.92
C LYS A 83 4.64 22.51 -0.10
N LYS A 84 5.20 21.32 0.14
CA LYS A 84 4.59 20.32 1.02
C LYS A 84 4.48 20.87 2.45
N VAL A 85 3.28 20.82 3.01
CA VAL A 85 2.96 21.28 4.38
C VAL A 85 2.50 20.16 5.30
N GLU A 86 2.06 19.03 4.74
CA GLU A 86 1.72 17.83 5.50
C GLU A 86 2.11 16.59 4.71
N ASN A 87 2.68 15.60 5.39
CA ASN A 87 3.06 14.33 4.77
C ASN A 87 1.86 13.44 4.48
N ALA A 88 2.05 12.51 3.56
CA ALA A 88 1.13 11.40 3.38
C ALA A 88 1.07 10.54 4.64
N LYS A 89 -0.08 9.92 4.90
CA LYS A 89 -0.26 9.06 6.07
C LYS A 89 -1.10 7.84 5.75
N PHE A 90 -0.56 6.67 6.04
CA PHE A 90 -1.34 5.45 6.13
C PHE A 90 -2.03 5.43 7.50
N ILE A 91 -3.25 5.97 7.54
CA ILE A 91 -4.07 6.02 8.76
C ILE A 91 -4.28 4.60 9.28
N ARG A 92 -4.60 3.67 8.38
CA ARG A 92 -4.76 2.26 8.72
C ARG A 92 -4.55 1.40 7.47
N VAL A 93 -3.82 0.30 7.63
CA VAL A 93 -3.70 -0.75 6.62
C VAL A 93 -4.06 -2.08 7.28
N GLU A 94 -4.95 -2.83 6.65
CA GLU A 94 -5.31 -4.18 7.08
C GLU A 94 -4.96 -5.19 6.00
N LEU A 95 -4.46 -6.34 6.44
CA LEU A 95 -4.25 -7.53 5.63
C LEU A 95 -5.00 -8.68 6.28
N ASN A 96 -5.89 -9.33 5.52
CA ASN A 96 -6.70 -10.46 6.00
C ASN A 96 -7.45 -10.16 7.32
N GLY A 97 -7.97 -8.93 7.45
CA GLY A 97 -8.70 -8.43 8.63
C GLY A 97 -7.83 -8.12 9.85
N GLY A 98 -6.50 -8.27 9.76
CA GLY A 98 -5.56 -7.84 10.80
C GLY A 98 -4.97 -6.47 10.48
N VAL A 99 -4.92 -5.58 11.45
CA VAL A 99 -4.24 -4.27 11.31
C VAL A 99 -2.74 -4.47 11.28
N ILE A 100 -2.10 -4.12 10.17
CA ILE A 100 -0.66 -4.25 9.97
C ILE A 100 0.08 -2.90 10.03
N HIS A 101 -0.62 -1.78 9.81
CA HIS A 101 -0.12 -0.43 10.01
C HIS A 101 -1.22 0.47 10.57
N GLU A 102 -0.87 1.39 11.47
CA GLU A 102 -1.80 2.36 12.05
C GLU A 102 -1.07 3.70 12.28
N ASN A 103 -1.65 4.78 11.75
CA ASN A 103 -1.15 6.15 11.82
C ASN A 103 0.31 6.34 11.39
N VAL A 104 0.75 5.65 10.34
CA VAL A 104 2.13 5.75 9.85
C VAL A 104 2.25 6.93 8.88
N GLU A 105 3.09 7.90 9.25
CA GLU A 105 3.41 9.06 8.42
C GLU A 105 4.60 8.76 7.49
N MET A 106 4.44 9.07 6.20
CA MET A 106 5.46 8.86 5.18
C MET A 106 6.28 10.13 4.99
N LYS A 107 7.54 10.11 5.41
CA LYS A 107 8.46 11.27 5.26
C LYS A 107 8.71 11.62 3.80
N SER A 108 8.67 10.61 2.92
CA SER A 108 8.83 10.70 1.48
C SER A 108 8.06 9.56 0.80
N GLN A 109 7.95 9.63 -0.53
CA GLN A 109 7.52 8.54 -1.40
C GLN A 109 8.40 7.28 -1.22
N THR A 110 7.87 6.13 -1.61
CA THR A 110 8.65 4.88 -1.69
C THR A 110 9.43 4.83 -3.01
N PRO A 111 10.51 4.04 -3.09
CA PRO A 111 11.16 3.76 -4.37
C PRO A 111 10.19 3.16 -5.39
N GLY A 112 10.48 3.29 -6.68
CA GLY A 112 9.68 2.65 -7.75
C GLY A 112 8.37 3.36 -8.12
N GLY A 113 8.09 4.52 -7.52
CA GLY A 113 6.96 5.38 -7.87
C GLY A 113 7.01 5.88 -9.32
N VAL A 114 5.89 6.43 -9.80
CA VAL A 114 5.68 6.79 -11.22
C VAL A 114 6.68 7.85 -11.69
N ASP A 115 6.84 8.93 -10.92
CA ASP A 115 7.82 9.96 -11.23
C ASP A 115 8.62 10.46 -10.01
N GLY A 116 8.43 9.81 -8.85
CA GLY A 116 9.17 10.11 -7.64
C GLY A 116 8.79 11.45 -7.02
N LYS A 117 7.62 12.01 -7.38
CA LYS A 117 7.14 13.30 -6.88
C LYS A 117 5.82 13.14 -6.14
N GLU A 118 5.83 13.49 -4.86
CA GLU A 118 4.63 13.52 -4.04
C GLU A 118 3.62 14.55 -4.56
N LYS A 119 2.33 14.18 -4.59
CA LYS A 119 1.24 15.00 -5.12
C LYS A 119 0.01 14.90 -4.24
N ALA A 120 -0.78 15.97 -4.14
CA ALA A 120 -2.05 15.95 -3.41
C ALA A 120 -3.08 14.97 -4.03
N MET A 121 -2.95 14.69 -5.33
CA MET A 121 -3.82 13.80 -6.10
C MET A 121 -2.96 12.87 -6.96
N GLY A 122 -3.24 11.57 -6.94
CA GLY A 122 -2.50 10.59 -7.74
C GLY A 122 -3.31 9.34 -8.09
N PRO A 123 -2.86 8.51 -9.05
CA PRO A 123 -3.54 7.27 -9.41
C PRO A 123 -3.41 6.19 -8.32
N LEU A 124 -4.23 5.14 -8.39
CA LEU A 124 -3.88 3.84 -7.81
C LEU A 124 -3.17 3.05 -8.90
N MET A 125 -1.98 2.52 -8.62
CA MET A 125 -1.19 1.76 -9.58
C MET A 125 -0.83 0.39 -9.01
N PHE A 126 -0.71 -0.60 -9.89
CA PHE A 126 -0.22 -1.94 -9.55
C PHE A 126 1.09 -2.21 -10.27
N GLN A 127 2.13 -2.62 -9.53
CA GLN A 127 3.41 -2.95 -10.14
C GLN A 127 3.28 -4.26 -10.94
N GLY A 128 3.65 -4.23 -12.22
CA GLY A 128 3.76 -5.42 -13.05
C GLY A 128 5.18 -5.96 -13.12
N ASN A 129 5.40 -6.99 -13.96
CA ASN A 129 6.67 -7.54 -14.44
C ASN A 129 7.52 -8.46 -13.53
N HIS A 130 7.14 -8.68 -12.26
CA HIS A 130 7.86 -9.59 -11.33
C HIS A 130 7.10 -10.89 -11.04
N GLY A 131 6.41 -11.41 -12.05
CA GLY A 131 5.59 -12.63 -11.97
C GLY A 131 4.09 -12.36 -12.09
N PRO A 132 3.26 -13.42 -12.19
CA PRO A 132 1.83 -13.30 -12.25
C PRO A 132 1.25 -12.87 -10.90
N VAL A 133 0.34 -11.90 -10.87
CA VAL A 133 -0.47 -11.54 -9.69
C VAL A 133 -1.87 -11.20 -10.20
N ALA A 134 -2.91 -11.62 -9.48
CA ALA A 134 -4.30 -11.32 -9.84
C ALA A 134 -4.93 -10.39 -8.80
N PHE A 135 -5.64 -9.37 -9.27
CA PHE A 135 -6.40 -8.44 -8.43
C PHE A 135 -7.90 -8.56 -8.74
N ARG A 136 -8.75 -8.44 -7.71
CA ARG A 136 -10.21 -8.37 -7.88
C ARG A 136 -10.85 -7.49 -6.82
N ASN A 137 -12.15 -7.23 -6.98
CA ASN A 137 -12.96 -6.50 -6.01
C ASN A 137 -12.38 -5.13 -5.62
N ILE A 138 -11.69 -4.47 -6.56
CA ILE A 138 -11.04 -3.18 -6.34
C ILE A 138 -12.11 -2.10 -6.21
N ARG A 139 -12.12 -1.42 -5.08
CA ARG A 139 -12.98 -0.26 -4.82
C ARG A 139 -12.14 0.86 -4.23
N ILE A 140 -12.40 2.06 -4.71
CA ILE A 140 -11.75 3.29 -4.23
C ILE A 140 -12.87 4.28 -3.95
N ARG A 141 -12.87 4.85 -2.75
CA ARG A 141 -13.81 5.91 -2.37
C ARG A 141 -13.07 7.03 -1.65
N PRO A 142 -13.61 8.26 -1.65
CA PRO A 142 -13.09 9.31 -0.78
C PRO A 142 -13.06 8.84 0.67
N LEU A 143 -11.99 9.19 1.39
CA LEU A 143 -11.98 8.99 2.83
C LEU A 143 -12.96 10.00 3.46
N PRO A 144 -13.90 9.56 4.33
CA PRO A 144 -14.80 10.49 5.00
C PRO A 144 -14.02 11.56 5.76
N ALA A 145 -14.49 12.80 5.69
CA ALA A 145 -13.97 13.87 6.55
C ALA A 145 -14.15 13.46 8.02
N ARG A 146 -13.15 13.80 8.85
CA ARG A 146 -13.19 13.59 10.30
C ARG A 146 -14.35 14.33 10.95
#